data_AF-A0A1I0LAG5-F1
#
_entry.id   AF-A0A1I0LAG5-F1
#
_cell.length_a   1.000
_cell.length_b   1.000
_cell.length_c   1.000
_cell.angle_alpha   90.00
_cell.angle_beta   90.00
_cell.angle_gamma   90.00
#
_symmetry.space_group_name_H-M   'P 1'
#
loop_
_entity.id
_entity.type
_entity.pdbx_description
1 polymer ?
#
loop_
_entity_poly.entity_id
_entity_poly.type
_entity_poly.pdbx_seq_one_letter_code
_entity_poly.pdbx_strand_id
1 'polypeptide(L)'
;MLSDGTVWAWGNNSNGQLGDGTLLDRTVPVQVQGLNDGVDVAAGASHSLAMYPNGTLWGWGLNAYGQIGDGGATQYAFRPTLSLLY
;
A
#
# COMPACT_ATOMS: atom_id res chain seq x y z
N MET A 1 2.33 12.48 2.62
CA MET A 1 1.63 12.52 3.91
C MET A 1 1.08 13.92 4.11
N LEU A 2 -0.23 14.05 4.32
CA LEU A 2 -0.82 15.31 4.78
C LEU A 2 -0.71 15.38 6.31
N SER A 3 -0.83 16.58 6.89
CA SER A 3 -0.70 16.80 8.33
C SER A 3 -1.71 16.04 9.20
N ASP A 4 -2.73 15.44 8.58
CA ASP A 4 -3.74 14.58 9.21
C ASP A 4 -3.34 13.08 9.25
N GLY A 5 -2.13 12.73 8.81
CA GLY A 5 -1.66 11.34 8.79
C GLY A 5 -2.22 10.50 7.64
N THR A 6 -2.96 11.10 6.70
CA THR A 6 -3.48 10.39 5.54
C THR A 6 -2.43 10.23 4.45
N VAL A 7 -2.53 9.10 3.73
CA VAL A 7 -1.70 8.77 2.57
C VAL A 7 -2.54 8.89 1.31
N TRP A 8 -1.97 9.55 0.30
CA TRP A 8 -2.60 9.76 -1.00
C TRP A 8 -1.66 9.27 -2.08
N ALA A 9 -2.22 8.61 -3.09
CA ALA A 9 -1.49 8.04 -4.22
C ALA A 9 -2.20 8.39 -5.54
N TRP A 10 -1.46 8.38 -6.63
CA TRP A 10 -1.98 8.56 -7.99
C TRP A 10 -1.02 7.89 -8.98
N GLY A 11 -1.47 7.69 -10.21
CA GLY A 11 -0.71 7.08 -11.29
C GLY A 11 -1.25 5.71 -11.67
N ASN A 12 -0.33 4.80 -12.04
CA ASN A 12 -0.66 3.45 -12.44
C ASN A 12 -1.14 2.60 -11.25
N ASN A 13 -2.16 1.78 -11.47
CA ASN A 13 -2.79 0.95 -10.46
C ASN A 13 -3.11 -0.47 -10.96
N SER A 14 -2.47 -0.93 -12.04
CA SER A 14 -2.77 -2.23 -12.65
C SER A 14 -2.52 -3.41 -11.71
N ASN A 15 -1.74 -3.21 -10.64
CA ASN A 15 -1.48 -4.20 -9.60
C ASN A 15 -2.08 -3.82 -8.24
N GLY A 16 -2.86 -2.74 -8.15
CA GLY A 16 -3.45 -2.27 -6.90
C GLY A 16 -2.49 -1.42 -6.05
N GLN A 17 -1.36 -0.97 -6.60
CA GLN A 17 -0.32 -0.24 -5.87
C GLN A 17 -0.75 1.14 -5.35
N LEU A 18 -1.93 1.64 -5.72
CA LEU A 18 -2.51 2.84 -5.12
C LEU A 18 -3.29 2.56 -3.83
N GLY A 19 -3.65 1.30 -3.54
CA GLY A 19 -4.31 0.93 -2.28
C GLY A 19 -5.71 1.55 -2.09
N ASP A 20 -6.36 1.98 -3.17
CA ASP A 20 -7.67 2.66 -3.16
C ASP A 20 -8.86 1.69 -3.21
N GLY A 21 -8.61 0.38 -3.08
CA GLY A 21 -9.63 -0.65 -3.23
C GLY A 21 -9.91 -1.05 -4.69
N THR A 22 -9.17 -0.50 -5.67
CA THR A 22 -9.40 -0.75 -7.09
C THR A 22 -8.11 -1.12 -7.83
N LEU A 23 -8.23 -1.47 -9.11
CA LEU A 23 -7.11 -1.65 -10.06
C LEU A 23 -7.10 -0.57 -11.15
N LEU A 24 -7.80 0.54 -10.93
CA LEU A 24 -7.96 1.60 -11.92
C LEU A 24 -6.90 2.67 -11.73
N ASP A 25 -6.24 3.04 -12.82
CA ASP A 25 -5.30 4.16 -12.84
C ASP A 25 -6.00 5.45 -12.40
N ARG A 26 -5.26 6.31 -11.69
CA ARG A 26 -5.77 7.58 -11.17
C ARG A 26 -4.90 8.72 -11.65
N THR A 27 -5.48 9.66 -12.39
CA THR A 27 -4.78 10.89 -12.79
C THR A 27 -4.85 12.00 -11.74
N VAL A 28 -5.65 11.79 -10.69
CA VAL A 28 -5.79 12.68 -9.54
C VAL A 28 -5.50 11.90 -8.25
N PRO A 29 -5.03 12.57 -7.18
CA PRO A 29 -4.82 11.91 -5.89
C PRO A 29 -6.07 11.19 -5.40
N VAL A 30 -5.89 9.95 -4.97
CA VAL A 30 -6.87 9.16 -4.25
C VAL A 30 -6.30 8.75 -2.90
N GLN A 31 -7.16 8.67 -1.89
CA GLN A 31 -6.74 8.26 -0.55
C GLN A 31 -6.47 6.74 -0.53
N VAL A 32 -5.34 6.35 0.06
CA VAL A 32 -5.05 4.95 0.39
C VAL A 32 -5.98 4.53 1.52
N GLN A 33 -6.71 3.43 1.35
CA GLN A 33 -7.72 3.01 2.32
C GLN A 33 -7.08 2.39 3.56
N GLY A 34 -7.58 2.75 4.75
CA GLY A 34 -7.23 2.06 5.99
C GLY A 34 -5.89 2.45 6.62
N LEU A 35 -5.16 3.42 6.06
CA LEU A 35 -3.97 4.00 6.68
C LEU A 35 -4.31 5.37 7.29
N ASN A 36 -3.92 5.53 8.56
CA ASN A 36 -4.02 6.75 9.35
C ASN A 36 -2.76 6.92 10.22
N ASP A 37 -2.61 8.02 10.93
CA ASP A 37 -1.64 8.18 12.04
C ASP A 37 -0.16 7.99 11.67
N GLY A 38 0.43 8.95 10.99
CA GLY A 38 1.88 9.10 11.19
C GLY A 38 2.76 8.12 10.41
N VAL A 39 2.34 7.59 9.25
CA VAL A 39 3.06 6.52 8.55
C VAL A 39 4.18 7.02 7.62
N ASP A 40 5.32 6.33 7.65
CA ASP A 40 6.33 6.40 6.60
C ASP A 40 5.89 5.52 5.43
N VAL A 41 6.10 5.99 4.19
CA VAL A 41 5.66 5.29 2.98
C VAL A 41 6.81 5.09 1.99
N ALA A 42 6.84 3.93 1.36
CA ALA A 42 7.78 3.59 0.30
C ALA A 42 7.05 2.99 -0.91
N ALA A 43 7.45 3.37 -2.11
CA ALA A 43 6.92 2.83 -3.36
C ALA A 43 7.97 1.95 -4.04
N GLY A 44 7.59 0.70 -4.35
CA GLY A 44 8.30 -0.16 -5.28
C GLY A 44 7.78 0.00 -6.71
N ALA A 45 8.23 -0.85 -7.63
CA ALA A 45 7.83 -0.78 -9.05
C ALA A 45 6.31 -0.97 -9.27
N SER A 46 5.72 -1.94 -8.56
CA SER A 46 4.29 -2.27 -8.65
C SER A 46 3.68 -2.60 -7.28
N HIS A 47 4.33 -2.20 -6.19
CA HIS A 47 3.86 -2.41 -4.83
C HIS A 47 4.21 -1.18 -3.97
N SER A 48 3.67 -1.12 -2.77
CA SER A 48 3.90 -0.06 -1.82
C SER A 48 3.89 -0.62 -0.41
N LEU A 49 4.63 0.07 0.46
CA LEU A 49 4.78 -0.27 1.87
C LEU A 49 4.47 0.96 2.71
N ALA A 50 3.86 0.74 3.88
CA ALA A 50 3.69 1.75 4.92
C ALA A 50 4.14 1.19 6.26
N MET A 51 4.91 1.97 7.00
CA MET A 51 5.40 1.60 8.34
C MET A 51 4.87 2.58 9.37
N TYR A 52 4.25 2.05 10.41
CA TYR A 52 3.82 2.81 11.57
C TYR A 52 4.98 3.05 12.54
N PRO A 53 4.92 4.07 13.41
CA PRO A 53 5.96 4.35 14.40
C PRO A 53 6.19 3.21 15.41
N ASN A 54 5.21 2.34 15.61
CA ASN A 54 5.32 1.16 16.47
C ASN A 54 6.00 -0.04 15.79
N GLY A 55 6.48 0.11 14.55
CA GLY A 55 7.12 -0.93 13.75
C GLY A 55 6.17 -1.76 12.90
N THR A 56 4.84 -1.58 13.01
CA THR A 56 3.89 -2.36 12.20
C THR A 56 4.02 -1.99 10.71
N LEU A 57 4.30 -3.00 9.88
CA LEU A 57 4.43 -2.85 8.43
C LEU A 57 3.17 -3.32 7.70
N TRP A 58 2.74 -2.53 6.72
CA TRP A 58 1.66 -2.83 5.81
C TRP A 58 2.18 -2.81 4.39
N GLY A 59 1.68 -3.70 3.53
CA GLY A 59 2.02 -3.74 2.12
C GLY A 59 0.80 -3.92 1.23
N TRP A 60 0.85 -3.34 0.03
CA TRP A 60 -0.15 -3.52 -1.02
C TRP A 60 0.48 -3.42 -2.42
N GLY A 61 -0.27 -3.79 -3.45
CA GLY A 61 0.16 -3.93 -4.83
C GLY A 61 0.52 -5.37 -5.21
N LEU A 62 1.43 -5.53 -6.16
CA LEU A 62 1.93 -6.81 -6.66
C LEU A 62 2.54 -7.66 -5.54
N ASN A 63 2.14 -8.91 -5.45
CA ASN A 63 2.60 -9.91 -4.47
C ASN A 63 3.01 -11.26 -5.11
N ALA A 64 3.17 -11.32 -6.44
CA ALA A 64 3.51 -12.57 -7.14
C ALA A 64 4.83 -13.23 -6.68
N TYR A 65 5.69 -12.50 -5.98
CA TYR A 65 6.96 -12.97 -5.41
C TYR A 65 7.05 -12.72 -3.89
N GLY A 66 5.93 -12.46 -3.21
CA GLY A 66 5.91 -12.19 -1.77
C GLY A 66 6.33 -10.76 -1.37
N GLN A 67 6.24 -9.79 -2.27
CA GLN A 67 6.76 -8.43 -2.07
C GLN A 67 6.15 -7.71 -0.87
N ILE A 68 4.89 -8.02 -0.50
CA ILE A 68 4.21 -7.38 0.63
C ILE A 68 4.35 -8.17 1.94
N GLY A 69 4.94 -9.37 1.90
CA GLY A 69 5.31 -10.14 3.10
C GLY A 69 4.13 -10.61 3.95
N ASP A 70 2.94 -10.77 3.38
CA ASP A 70 1.71 -11.16 4.11
C ASP A 70 1.60 -12.66 4.42
N GLY A 71 2.60 -13.46 4.03
CA GLY A 71 2.61 -14.92 4.18
C GLY A 71 1.59 -15.65 3.32
N GLY A 72 0.93 -14.95 2.39
CA GLY A 72 -0.12 -15.47 1.53
C GLY A 72 0.34 -15.84 0.13
N ALA A 73 -0.60 -16.43 -0.64
CA ALA A 73 -0.41 -16.80 -2.05
C ALA A 73 -1.13 -15.85 -3.04
N THR A 74 -1.64 -14.72 -2.55
CA THR A 74 -2.31 -13.72 -3.40
C THR A 74 -1.32 -13.11 -4.38
N GLN A 75 -1.72 -12.95 -5.64
CA GLN A 75 -0.84 -12.31 -6.64
C GLN A 75 -0.75 -10.79 -6.47
N TYR A 76 -1.73 -10.16 -5.82
CA TYR A 76 -1.76 -8.73 -5.55
C TYR A 76 -2.77 -8.41 -4.43
N ALA A 77 -2.60 -7.26 -3.79
CA ALA A 77 -3.52 -6.68 -2.82
C ALA A 77 -3.82 -5.22 -3.19
N PHE A 78 -5.08 -4.88 -3.42
CA PHE A 78 -5.50 -3.50 -3.78
C PHE A 78 -5.96 -2.67 -2.58
N ARG A 79 -5.73 -3.20 -1.37
CA ARG A 79 -5.84 -2.51 -0.09
C ARG A 79 -4.59 -2.87 0.73
N PRO A 80 -4.14 -1.99 1.63
CA PRO A 80 -3.10 -2.32 2.61
C PRO A 80 -3.44 -3.60 3.37
N THR A 81 -2.47 -4.53 3.39
CA THR A 81 -2.52 -5.78 4.13
C THR A 81 -1.37 -5.81 5.12
N LEU A 82 -1.61 -6.35 6.31
CA LEU A 82 -0.58 -6.50 7.33
C LEU A 82 0.55 -7.40 6.83
N SER A 83 1.79 -6.89 6.89
CA SER A 83 2.97 -7.68 6.63
C SER A 83 3.33 -8.51 7.87
N LEU A 84 3.87 -9.71 7.66
CA LEU A 84 4.36 -10.60 8.71
C LEU A 84 5.87 -10.47 8.91
N LEU A 85 6.50 -9.48 8.28
CA LEU A 85 7.89 -9.12 8.49
C LEU A 85 8.00 -8.23 9.73
N TYR A 86 8.53 -8.82 10.82
CA TYR A 86 8.88 -8.27 12.15
C TYR A 86 7.93 -7.27 12.82
#